data_AF-A0AA88HH83-F1
#
_entry.id   AF-A0AA88HH83-F1
#
_cell.length_a   1.000
_cell.length_b   1.000
_cell.length_c   1.000
_cell.angle_alpha   90.00
_cell.angle_beta   90.00
_cell.angle_gamma   90.00
#
_symmetry.space_group_name_H-M   'P 1'
#
loop_
_entity.id
_entity.type
_entity.pdbx_description
1 polymer ?
#
loop_
_entity_poly.entity_id
_entity_poly.type
_entity_poly.pdbx_seq_one_letter_code
_entity_poly.pdbx_strand_id
1 'polypeptide(L)'
;MAIDEYKAVLIQAFTEGQNHDFEFDFKQNTHELILKKDIGNQDIKMKFGRFQLEKQLSCAVIQDFLLDTLAHNQAESKKQICELKEAEKQLKLENERLVKLLEETLNIKEKMESELYAKFIAILNEKKKKIRELSKGVPPKQAANKEAPSSSRQIEKDEDADEYDEETDYETDEESAVGKKRKYE
;
A
#
# COMPACT_ATOMS: atom_id res chain seq x y z
N MET A 1 -27.41 23.87 -23.26
CA MET A 1 -26.46 23.66 -22.15
C MET A 1 -27.26 23.67 -20.87
N ALA A 2 -27.07 22.67 -20.00
CA ALA A 2 -27.72 22.70 -18.69
C ALA A 2 -27.11 23.81 -17.82
N ILE A 3 -27.86 24.32 -16.85
CA ILE A 3 -27.42 25.45 -16.01
C ILE A 3 -26.13 25.08 -15.23
N ASP A 4 -26.05 23.85 -14.74
CA ASP A 4 -24.90 23.40 -13.95
C ASP A 4 -23.65 23.21 -14.82
N GLU A 5 -23.81 22.73 -16.04
CA GLU A 5 -22.73 22.68 -17.04
C GLU A 5 -22.22 24.08 -17.37
N TYR A 6 -23.13 25.04 -17.55
CA TYR A 6 -22.77 26.43 -17.82
C TYR A 6 -22.01 27.06 -16.64
N LYS A 7 -22.46 26.83 -15.40
CA LYS A 7 -21.77 27.29 -14.19
C LYS A 7 -20.37 26.69 -14.06
N ALA A 8 -20.23 25.38 -14.31
CA ALA A 8 -18.92 24.72 -14.25
C ALA A 8 -17.93 25.36 -15.23
N VAL A 9 -18.38 25.65 -16.46
CA VAL A 9 -17.55 26.34 -17.46
C VAL A 9 -17.19 27.77 -17.03
N LEU A 10 -18.09 28.50 -16.38
CA LEU A 10 -17.78 29.84 -15.86
C LEU A 10 -16.78 29.78 -14.70
N ILE A 11 -16.94 28.85 -13.75
CA ILE A 11 -15.98 28.66 -12.65
C ILE A 11 -14.61 28.35 -13.25
N GLN A 12 -14.57 27.45 -14.22
CA GLN A 12 -13.35 27.09 -14.93
C GLN A 12 -12.66 28.33 -15.53
N ALA A 13 -13.41 29.12 -16.30
CA ALA A 13 -12.86 30.29 -16.98
C ALA A 13 -12.32 31.38 -16.03
N PHE A 14 -12.96 31.60 -14.88
CA PHE A 14 -12.60 32.69 -13.97
C PHE A 14 -11.65 32.28 -12.83
N THR A 15 -11.51 30.99 -12.53
CA THR A 15 -10.74 30.53 -11.36
C THR A 15 -9.55 29.63 -11.71
N GLU A 16 -9.55 28.97 -12.87
CA GLU A 16 -8.40 28.16 -13.30
C GLU A 16 -7.35 29.05 -13.97
N GLY A 17 -6.11 29.01 -13.44
CA GLY A 17 -5.10 30.01 -13.77
C GLY A 17 -4.51 29.93 -15.19
N GLN A 18 -4.55 28.78 -15.85
CA GLN A 18 -4.02 28.59 -17.20
C GLN A 18 -5.01 27.77 -18.02
N ASN A 19 -5.92 28.46 -18.71
CA ASN A 19 -6.85 27.80 -19.61
C ASN A 19 -6.79 28.50 -20.98
N HIS A 20 -6.15 27.82 -21.94
CA HIS A 20 -5.94 28.35 -23.30
C HIS A 20 -7.23 28.35 -24.14
N ASP A 21 -8.31 27.74 -23.64
CA ASP A 21 -9.58 27.64 -24.35
C ASP A 21 -10.46 28.89 -24.15
N PHE A 22 -10.08 29.80 -23.25
CA PHE A 22 -10.85 31.00 -22.94
C PHE A 22 -10.11 32.29 -23.29
N GLU A 23 -10.86 33.26 -23.82
CA GLU A 23 -10.38 34.61 -24.11
C GLU A 23 -11.34 35.64 -23.51
N PHE A 24 -10.77 36.69 -22.91
CA PHE A 24 -11.51 37.78 -22.30
C PHE A 24 -11.26 39.08 -23.05
N ASP A 25 -12.31 39.65 -23.64
CA ASP A 25 -12.25 40.96 -24.27
C ASP A 25 -12.92 42.01 -23.39
N PHE A 26 -12.18 43.05 -23.02
CA PHE A 26 -12.75 44.20 -22.34
C PHE A 26 -12.88 45.40 -23.27
N LYS A 27 -14.13 45.82 -23.52
CA LYS A 27 -14.43 47.02 -24.30
C LYS A 27 -14.54 48.23 -23.38
N GLN A 28 -13.53 49.09 -23.41
CA GLN A 28 -13.47 50.27 -22.54
C GLN A 28 -14.63 51.25 -22.78
N ASN A 29 -15.07 51.44 -24.03
CA ASN A 29 -16.12 52.40 -24.40
C ASN A 29 -17.50 52.03 -23.84
N THR A 30 -17.80 50.74 -23.78
CA THR A 30 -19.10 50.21 -23.33
C THR A 30 -19.02 49.59 -21.93
N HIS A 31 -17.85 49.61 -21.29
CA HIS A 31 -17.57 48.92 -20.03
C HIS A 31 -18.07 47.45 -20.02
N GLU A 32 -17.89 46.77 -21.14
CA GLU A 32 -18.40 45.41 -21.38
C GLU A 32 -17.24 44.42 -21.38
N LEU A 33 -17.30 43.41 -20.52
CA LEU A 33 -16.40 42.25 -20.53
C LEU A 33 -17.10 41.10 -21.28
N ILE A 34 -16.44 40.55 -22.29
CA ILE A 34 -16.96 39.45 -23.11
C ILE A 34 -16.05 38.24 -22.89
N LEU A 35 -16.64 37.13 -22.45
CA LEU A 35 -15.99 35.83 -22.36
C LEU A 35 -16.23 35.08 -23.66
N LYS A 36 -15.15 34.64 -24.30
CA LYS A 36 -15.17 33.76 -25.46
C LYS A 36 -14.56 32.43 -25.10
N LYS A 37 -15.11 31.35 -25.65
CA LYS A 37 -14.61 29.99 -25.56
C LYS A 37 -14.25 29.50 -26.95
N ASP A 38 -13.08 28.91 -27.12
CA ASP A 38 -12.71 28.23 -28.36
C ASP A 38 -13.53 26.94 -28.49
N ILE A 39 -14.09 26.70 -29.69
CA ILE A 39 -14.91 25.53 -29.97
C ILE A 39 -14.31 24.80 -31.17
N GLY A 40 -13.63 23.69 -30.86
CA GLY A 40 -12.91 22.89 -31.84
C GLY A 40 -11.49 23.40 -32.04
N ASN A 41 -10.62 22.54 -32.55
CA ASN A 41 -9.21 22.88 -32.77
C ASN A 41 -9.08 23.97 -33.84
N GLN A 42 -9.00 25.22 -33.36
CA GLN A 42 -8.29 26.34 -33.95
C GLN A 42 -8.98 27.03 -35.14
N ASP A 43 -10.08 27.75 -34.90
CA ASP A 43 -10.38 29.02 -35.60
C ASP A 43 -11.78 29.62 -35.27
N ILE A 44 -12.61 28.93 -34.47
CA ILE A 44 -13.96 29.41 -34.14
C ILE A 44 -14.09 29.67 -32.64
N LYS A 45 -14.03 30.95 -32.28
CA LYS A 45 -14.32 31.42 -30.92
C LYS A 45 -15.80 31.77 -30.78
N MET A 46 -16.48 31.11 -29.86
CA MET A 46 -17.87 31.40 -29.52
C MET A 46 -17.96 32.35 -28.32
N LYS A 47 -18.84 33.35 -28.39
CA LYS A 47 -19.17 34.18 -27.23
C LYS A 47 -19.95 33.33 -26.22
N PHE A 48 -19.37 33.18 -25.03
CA PHE A 48 -19.91 32.37 -23.96
C PHE A 48 -20.60 33.22 -22.89
N GLY A 49 -20.14 34.46 -22.68
CA GLY A 49 -20.73 35.35 -21.69
C GLY A 49 -20.47 36.83 -22.00
N ARG A 50 -21.33 37.68 -21.45
CA ARG A 50 -21.20 39.13 -21.47
C ARG A 50 -21.50 39.65 -20.08
N PHE A 51 -20.65 40.53 -19.58
CA PHE A 51 -20.78 41.16 -18.27
C PHE A 51 -20.67 42.67 -18.44
N GLN A 52 -21.69 43.39 -17.96
CA GLN A 52 -21.66 44.83 -17.89
C GLN A 52 -20.95 45.21 -16.60
N LEU A 53 -19.83 45.94 -16.70
CA LEU A 53 -19.06 46.39 -15.56
C LEU A 53 -19.40 47.83 -15.23
N GLU A 54 -19.46 48.13 -13.94
CA GLU A 54 -19.61 49.49 -13.43
C GLU A 54 -18.23 50.06 -13.09
N LYS A 55 -18.01 51.32 -13.46
CA LYS A 55 -16.73 51.98 -13.18
C LYS A 55 -16.64 52.27 -11.69
N GLN A 56 -15.70 51.64 -11.01
CA GLN A 56 -15.37 51.98 -9.64
C GLN A 56 -14.65 53.34 -9.57
N LEU A 57 -15.06 54.19 -8.62
CA LEU A 57 -14.55 55.57 -8.49
C LEU A 57 -13.22 55.64 -7.72
N SER A 58 -12.93 54.67 -6.85
CA SER A 58 -11.72 54.63 -6.05
C SER A 58 -10.91 53.36 -6.31
N CYS A 59 -9.74 53.53 -6.93
CA CYS A 59 -8.77 52.45 -7.11
C CYS A 59 -8.17 52.01 -5.77
N ALA A 60 -8.01 52.93 -4.81
CA ALA A 60 -7.45 52.64 -3.49
C ALA A 60 -8.26 51.57 -2.74
N VAL A 61 -9.59 51.64 -2.79
CA VAL A 61 -10.47 50.65 -2.13
C VAL A 61 -10.28 49.25 -2.70
N ILE A 62 -10.09 49.12 -4.03
CA ILE A 62 -9.82 47.83 -4.67
C ILE A 62 -8.43 47.33 -4.27
N GLN A 63 -7.42 48.22 -4.25
CA GLN A 63 -6.06 47.86 -3.86
C GLN A 63 -6.00 47.34 -2.43
N ASP A 64 -6.63 48.04 -1.48
CA ASP A 64 -6.67 47.64 -0.08
C ASP A 64 -7.37 46.28 0.06
N PHE A 65 -8.54 46.10 -0.57
CA PHE A 65 -9.25 44.83 -0.56
C PHE A 65 -8.41 43.67 -1.14
N LEU A 66 -7.72 43.88 -2.26
CA LEU A 66 -6.87 42.86 -2.87
C LEU A 66 -5.68 42.53 -1.99
N LEU A 67 -5.01 43.55 -1.42
CA LEU A 67 -3.87 43.35 -0.54
C LEU A 67 -4.25 42.61 0.75
N ASP A 68 -5.37 43.00 1.37
CA ASP A 68 -5.89 42.35 2.57
C ASP A 68 -6.26 40.89 2.29
N THR A 69 -6.96 40.63 1.18
CA THR A 69 -7.35 39.28 0.78
C THR A 69 -6.11 38.42 0.47
N LEU A 70 -5.12 38.96 -0.23
CA LEU A 70 -3.87 38.26 -0.52
C LEU A 70 -3.07 37.97 0.76
N ALA A 71 -2.96 38.94 1.66
CA ALA A 71 -2.27 38.78 2.94
C ALA A 71 -2.95 37.71 3.81
N HIS A 72 -4.30 37.74 3.86
CA HIS A 72 -5.09 36.74 4.58
C HIS A 72 -4.89 35.33 4.01
N ASN A 73 -5.06 35.16 2.71
CA ASN A 73 -4.87 33.87 2.02
C ASN A 73 -3.45 33.35 2.20
N GLN A 74 -2.45 34.22 2.16
CA GLN A 74 -1.05 33.84 2.38
C GLN A 74 -0.82 33.37 3.83
N ALA A 75 -1.41 34.05 4.81
CA ALA A 75 -1.30 33.66 6.21
C ALA A 75 -1.97 32.31 6.47
N GLU A 76 -3.17 32.10 5.92
CA GLU A 76 -3.90 30.84 6.04
C GLU A 76 -3.13 29.68 5.37
N SER A 77 -2.66 29.87 4.14
CA SER A 77 -1.86 28.87 3.44
C SER A 77 -0.58 28.51 4.19
N LYS A 78 0.13 29.51 4.75
CA LYS A 78 1.32 29.25 5.59
C LYS A 78 0.96 28.44 6.84
N LYS A 79 -0.15 28.75 7.50
CA LYS A 79 -0.63 28.01 8.67
C LYS A 79 -0.89 26.54 8.31
N GLN A 80 -1.64 26.29 7.23
CA GLN A 80 -1.92 24.93 6.75
C GLN A 80 -0.63 24.17 6.41
N ILE A 81 0.34 24.80 5.75
CA ILE A 81 1.64 24.19 5.46
C ILE A 81 2.39 23.81 6.75
N CYS A 82 2.38 24.68 7.76
CA CYS A 82 3.01 24.39 9.05
C CYS A 82 2.35 23.20 9.76
N GLU A 83 1.01 23.19 9.83
CA GLU A 83 0.24 22.09 10.43
C GLU A 83 0.51 20.76 9.72
N LEU A 84 0.52 20.75 8.38
CA LEU A 84 0.84 19.56 7.59
C LEU A 84 2.26 19.06 7.82
N LYS A 85 3.25 19.97 7.91
CA LYS A 85 4.64 19.59 8.21
C LYS A 85 4.80 18.99 9.60
N GLU A 86 4.06 19.52 10.58
CA GLU A 86 4.09 18.97 11.93
C GLU A 86 3.47 17.57 11.97
N ALA A 87 2.30 17.39 11.35
CA ALA A 87 1.64 16.10 11.21
C ALA A 87 2.53 15.07 10.48
N GLU A 88 3.19 15.48 9.39
CA GLU A 88 4.14 14.64 8.65
C GLU A 88 5.30 14.18 9.55
N LYS A 89 5.87 15.09 10.34
CA LYS A 89 6.97 14.78 11.27
C LYS A 89 6.51 13.79 12.35
N GLN A 90 5.33 14.00 12.92
CA GLN A 90 4.76 13.10 13.93
C GLN A 90 4.52 11.71 13.35
N LEU A 91 3.92 11.64 12.15
CA LEU A 91 3.64 10.39 11.47
C LEU A 91 4.92 9.62 11.13
N LYS A 92 5.97 10.32 10.68
CA LYS A 92 7.30 9.71 10.43
C LYS A 92 7.89 9.10 11.71
N LEU A 93 7.85 9.82 12.82
CA LEU A 93 8.36 9.33 14.10
C LEU A 93 7.58 8.11 14.60
N GLU A 94 6.25 8.13 14.46
CA GLU A 94 5.40 6.99 14.84
C GLU A 94 5.67 5.77 13.94
N ASN A 95 5.81 5.98 12.64
CA ASN A 95 6.14 4.92 11.70
C ASN A 95 7.50 4.28 12.03
N GLU A 96 8.54 5.08 12.27
CA GLU A 96 9.85 4.58 12.73
C GLU A 96 9.74 3.75 14.02
N ARG A 97 8.89 4.18 14.97
CA ARG A 97 8.65 3.42 16.21
C ARG A 97 7.95 2.09 15.94
N LEU A 98 6.95 2.08 15.06
CA LEU A 98 6.20 0.88 14.70
C LEU A 98 7.07 -0.13 13.95
N VAL A 99 7.93 0.34 13.04
CA VAL A 99 8.89 -0.52 12.33
C VAL A 99 9.83 -1.22 13.31
N LYS A 100 10.41 -0.48 14.27
CA LYS A 100 11.27 -1.10 15.31
C LYS A 100 10.52 -2.14 16.15
N LEU A 101 9.29 -1.81 16.57
CA LEU A 101 8.48 -2.75 17.34
C LEU A 101 8.14 -4.01 16.53
N LEU A 102 7.92 -3.87 15.23
CA LEU A 102 7.68 -4.99 14.32
C LEU A 102 8.91 -5.88 14.22
N GLU A 103 10.10 -5.31 14.03
CA GLU A 103 11.37 -6.04 14.00
C GLU A 103 11.62 -6.81 15.30
N GLU A 104 11.42 -6.17 16.45
CA GLU A 104 11.53 -6.80 17.76
C GLU A 104 10.56 -7.98 17.92
N THR A 105 9.29 -7.76 17.52
CA THR A 105 8.25 -8.80 17.60
C THR A 105 8.56 -9.98 16.69
N LEU A 106 9.08 -9.72 15.49
CA LEU A 106 9.49 -10.75 14.53
C LEU A 106 10.63 -11.59 15.10
N ASN A 107 11.65 -10.96 15.68
CA ASN A 107 12.76 -11.67 16.31
C ASN A 107 12.30 -12.54 17.50
N ILE A 108 11.38 -12.02 18.33
CA ILE A 108 10.79 -12.80 19.43
C ILE A 108 10.02 -14.02 18.87
N LYS A 109 9.23 -13.83 17.81
CA LYS A 109 8.49 -14.90 17.15
C LYS A 109 9.43 -15.98 16.61
N GLU A 110 10.46 -15.61 15.86
CA GLU A 110 11.42 -16.55 15.27
C GLU A 110 12.16 -17.37 16.34
N LYS A 111 12.56 -16.72 17.44
CA LYS A 111 13.17 -17.41 18.57
C LYS A 111 12.21 -18.41 19.20
N MET A 112 10.96 -18.01 19.44
CA MET A 112 9.94 -18.89 19.99
C MET A 112 9.64 -20.07 19.06
N GLU A 113 9.55 -19.84 17.75
CA GLU A 113 9.35 -20.89 16.76
C GLU A 113 10.52 -21.89 16.78
N SER A 114 11.76 -21.40 16.79
CA SER A 114 12.95 -22.25 16.87
C SER A 114 12.97 -23.11 18.14
N GLU A 115 12.64 -22.53 19.29
CA GLU A 115 12.54 -23.26 20.56
C GLU A 115 11.44 -24.32 20.54
N LEU A 116 10.28 -24.02 19.95
CA LEU A 116 9.18 -24.99 19.81
C LEU A 116 9.55 -26.12 18.86
N TYR A 117 10.14 -25.82 17.70
CA TYR A 117 10.59 -26.84 16.75
C TYR A 117 11.62 -27.78 17.39
N ALA A 118 12.58 -27.26 18.14
CA ALA A 118 13.55 -28.09 18.87
C ALA A 118 12.86 -29.06 19.84
N LYS A 119 11.88 -28.58 20.62
CA LYS A 119 11.09 -29.42 21.54
C LYS A 119 10.29 -30.49 20.79
N PHE A 120 9.66 -30.14 19.67
CA PHE A 120 8.91 -31.10 18.86
C PHE A 120 9.81 -32.19 18.27
N ILE A 121 10.99 -31.85 17.77
CA ILE A 121 11.96 -32.81 17.24
C ILE A 121 12.41 -33.78 18.33
N ALA A 122 12.70 -33.29 19.54
CA ALA A 122 13.08 -34.15 20.66
C ALA A 122 11.99 -35.19 20.98
N ILE A 123 10.73 -34.75 21.07
CA ILE A 123 9.57 -35.63 21.32
C ILE A 123 9.39 -36.64 20.16
N LEU A 124 9.53 -36.20 18.91
CA LEU A 124 9.44 -37.08 17.75
C LEU A 124 10.53 -38.15 17.75
N ASN A 125 11.76 -37.78 18.11
CA ASN A 125 12.88 -38.71 18.19
C ASN A 125 12.70 -39.73 19.31
N GLU A 126 12.22 -39.30 20.49
CA GLU A 126 11.86 -40.21 21.56
C GLU A 126 10.76 -41.20 21.15
N LYS A 127 9.72 -40.72 20.47
CA LYS A 127 8.65 -41.60 19.95
C LYS A 127 9.18 -42.56 18.88
N LYS A 128 10.00 -42.09 17.92
CA LYS A 128 10.65 -42.93 16.90
C LYS A 128 11.51 -44.01 17.54
N LYS A 129 12.31 -43.64 18.54
CA LYS A 129 13.12 -44.60 19.31
C LYS A 129 12.24 -45.64 19.98
N LYS A 130 11.14 -45.23 20.63
CA LYS A 130 10.25 -46.16 21.32
C LYS A 130 9.55 -47.13 20.36
N ILE A 131 9.09 -46.64 19.21
CA ILE A 131 8.51 -47.50 18.15
C ILE A 131 9.55 -48.51 17.66
N ARG A 132 10.79 -48.07 17.43
CA ARG A 132 11.89 -48.94 16.99
C ARG A 132 12.27 -50.00 18.03
N GLU A 133 12.23 -49.66 19.32
CA GLU A 133 12.42 -50.63 20.41
C GLU A 133 11.30 -51.67 20.43
N LEU A 134 10.05 -51.23 20.33
CA LEU A 134 8.88 -52.11 20.34
C LEU A 134 8.84 -53.01 19.09
N SER A 135 9.16 -52.49 17.90
CA SER A 135 9.17 -53.27 16.67
C SER A 135 10.26 -54.33 16.65
N LYS A 136 11.44 -54.07 17.24
CA LYS A 136 12.49 -55.08 17.42
C LYS A 136 12.09 -56.22 18.37
N GLY A 137 11.20 -55.94 19.34
CA GLY A 137 10.67 -56.93 20.28
C GLY A 137 9.50 -57.76 19.75
N VAL A 138 8.95 -57.41 18.57
CA VAL A 138 7.86 -58.15 17.94
C VAL A 138 8.43 -58.93 16.74
N PRO A 139 8.51 -60.27 16.79
CA PRO A 139 8.95 -61.04 15.64
C PRO A 139 7.98 -60.82 14.46
N PRO A 140 8.45 -60.86 13.20
CA PRO A 140 7.56 -60.75 12.06
C PRO A 140 6.52 -61.87 12.16
N LYS A 141 5.25 -61.50 12.34
CA LYS A 141 4.15 -62.46 12.23
C LYS A 141 4.24 -63.03 10.83
N GLN A 142 4.75 -64.26 10.73
CA GLN A 142 4.73 -65.04 9.50
C GLN A 142 3.33 -64.96 8.93
N ALA A 143 3.27 -64.64 7.63
CA ALA A 143 2.08 -64.77 6.83
C ALA A 143 1.58 -66.22 6.92
N ALA A 144 0.65 -66.47 7.84
CA ALA A 144 -0.10 -67.71 7.94
C ALA A 144 -1.55 -67.36 7.65
N ASN A 145 -1.84 -67.44 6.35
CA ASN A 145 -3.15 -67.59 5.75
C ASN A 145 -3.97 -68.66 6.53
N LYS A 146 -5.18 -68.31 6.99
CA LYS A 146 -6.36 -69.19 7.13
C LYS A 146 -7.60 -68.40 7.60
N GLU A 147 -8.48 -68.15 6.63
CA GLU A 147 -9.95 -68.26 6.71
C GLU A 147 -10.77 -67.28 7.59
N ALA A 148 -11.34 -66.28 6.90
CA ALA A 148 -12.68 -65.65 6.97
C ALA A 148 -13.73 -66.13 8.02
N PRO A 149 -14.72 -65.29 8.46
CA PRO A 149 -15.46 -64.36 7.61
C PRO A 149 -15.77 -62.94 8.13
N SER A 150 -16.00 -62.10 7.13
CA SER A 150 -16.73 -60.82 7.06
C SER A 150 -17.44 -60.30 8.32
N SER A 151 -17.09 -59.08 8.70
CA SER A 151 -18.08 -58.03 8.96
C SER A 151 -17.57 -56.72 8.39
N SER A 152 -18.11 -56.38 7.22
CA SER A 152 -17.75 -55.23 6.41
C SER A 152 -18.13 -53.93 7.12
N ARG A 153 -17.16 -53.04 7.31
CA ARG A 153 -17.45 -51.60 7.27
C ARG A 153 -16.41 -50.93 6.38
N GLN A 154 -16.84 -50.69 5.15
CA GLN A 154 -16.10 -50.06 4.07
C GLN A 154 -15.70 -48.64 4.49
N ILE A 155 -14.41 -48.32 4.36
CA ILE A 155 -13.94 -46.96 4.09
C ILE A 155 -12.91 -47.10 2.96
N GLU A 156 -13.14 -46.31 1.92
CA GLU A 156 -12.56 -46.38 0.59
C GLU A 156 -11.06 -46.09 0.57
N LYS A 157 -10.38 -46.71 -0.41
CA LYS A 157 -9.00 -46.47 -0.79
C LYS A 157 -8.92 -45.25 -1.72
N ASP A 158 -7.87 -44.47 -1.56
CA ASP A 158 -7.02 -43.89 -2.63
C ASP A 158 -5.61 -43.92 -2.01
N GLU A 159 -4.70 -44.85 -2.34
CA GLU A 159 -3.88 -44.92 -3.56
C GLU A 159 -3.19 -43.58 -3.89
N ASP A 160 -2.04 -43.33 -3.26
CA ASP A 160 -0.81 -43.06 -4.01
C ASP A 160 0.42 -43.40 -3.17
N ALA A 161 1.27 -44.23 -3.76
CA ALA A 161 2.47 -44.79 -3.19
C ALA A 161 3.66 -43.95 -3.65
N ASP A 162 4.19 -43.11 -2.77
CA ASP A 162 5.49 -42.49 -2.98
C ASP A 162 6.56 -43.30 -2.25
N GLU A 163 7.33 -43.96 -3.10
CA GLU A 163 8.63 -44.61 -2.92
C GLU A 163 9.52 -43.85 -1.92
N TYR A 164 9.65 -44.41 -0.72
CA TYR A 164 10.62 -43.94 0.28
C TYR A 164 12.01 -44.43 -0.14
N ASP A 165 12.79 -43.54 -0.74
CA ASP A 165 14.21 -43.71 -1.01
C ASP A 165 14.98 -43.68 0.33
N GLU A 166 15.51 -44.84 0.69
CA GLU A 166 16.47 -45.03 1.78
C GLU A 166 17.83 -44.51 1.29
N GLU A 167 18.27 -43.37 1.83
CA GLU A 167 19.65 -43.10 2.26
C GLU A 167 19.90 -41.59 2.35
N THR A 168 20.18 -41.09 3.55
CA THR A 168 21.24 -40.10 3.77
C THR A 168 21.64 -40.15 5.22
N ASP A 169 22.75 -40.86 5.45
CA ASP A 169 23.56 -40.80 6.65
C ASP A 169 24.35 -39.49 6.61
N TYR A 170 24.02 -38.56 7.50
CA TYR A 170 24.85 -37.38 7.75
C TYR A 170 25.35 -37.45 9.20
N GLU A 171 26.47 -38.17 9.37
CA GLU A 171 27.40 -37.99 10.48
C GLU A 171 27.97 -36.56 10.42
N THR A 172 27.97 -35.91 11.57
CA THR A 172 28.45 -34.55 11.83
C THR A 172 29.98 -34.53 11.84
N ASP A 173 30.60 -33.56 11.16
CA ASP A 173 31.95 -33.08 11.52
C ASP A 173 31.92 -31.56 11.71
N GLU A 174 32.13 -31.16 12.97
CA GLU A 174 32.45 -29.80 13.36
C GLU A 174 33.92 -29.46 13.02
N GLU A 175 34.20 -28.15 12.95
CA GLU A 175 35.50 -27.45 12.87
C GLU A 175 36.19 -27.29 11.50
N SER A 176 36.10 -26.09 10.93
CA SER A 176 37.20 -25.11 11.08
C SER A 176 36.88 -23.76 10.41
N ALA A 177 37.24 -22.69 11.11
CA ALA A 177 37.13 -21.30 10.73
C ALA A 177 37.99 -20.94 9.50
N VAL A 178 37.58 -19.93 8.72
CA VAL A 178 38.40 -18.76 8.32
C VAL A 178 37.50 -17.75 7.60
N GLY A 179 37.50 -16.51 8.10
CA GLY A 179 36.65 -15.42 7.61
C GLY A 179 37.06 -14.83 6.27
N LYS A 180 36.13 -14.08 5.68
CA LYS A 180 36.41 -13.01 4.70
C LYS A 180 35.36 -11.91 4.83
N LYS A 181 35.80 -10.78 5.37
CA LYS A 181 35.13 -9.48 5.29
C LYS A 181 34.86 -9.14 3.83
N ARG A 182 33.64 -8.70 3.49
CA ARG A 182 33.41 -7.89 2.29
C ARG A 182 32.95 -6.51 2.74
N LYS A 183 33.78 -5.51 2.43
CA LYS A 183 33.39 -4.11 2.35
C LYS A 183 32.51 -3.94 1.11
N TYR A 184 31.44 -3.17 1.20
CA TYR A 184 30.85 -2.51 0.05
C TYR A 184 31.18 -1.02 0.15
N GLU A 185 31.78 -0.52 -0.92
CA GLU A 185 31.83 0.90 -1.30
C GLU A 185 30.43 1.39 -1.68
#